data_AF-A0A2D5YTH9-F1
#
_entry.id   AF-A0A2D5YTH9-F1
#
_cell.length_a   1.000
_cell.length_b   1.000
_cell.length_c   1.000
_cell.angle_alpha   90.00
_cell.angle_beta   90.00
_cell.angle_gamma   90.00
#
_symmetry.space_group_name_H-M   'P 1'
#
loop_
_entity.id
_entity.type
_entity.pdbx_description
1 polymer ?
#
loop_
_entity_poly.entity_id
_entity_poly.type
_entity_poly.pdbx_seq_one_letter_code
_entity_poly.pdbx_strand_id
1 'polypeptide(L)'
;MHRRWRKVARTMAHQARDRFAHQNWRRSVLRRLKSLTGYNTMQTCALRPRVTETVQRQGYTRQRIEIQTEPGVVMPLYALIPD
;
A
#
# COMPACT_ATOMS: atom_id res chain seq x y z
N MET A 1 -15.50 1.99 -27.02
CA MET A 1 -15.11 2.71 -25.78
C MET A 1 -15.56 4.17 -25.87
N HIS A 2 -16.55 4.62 -25.07
CA HIS A 2 -17.20 5.93 -25.20
C HIS A 2 -16.23 7.14 -25.17
N ARG A 3 -16.51 8.17 -26.00
CA ARG A 3 -15.74 9.43 -26.13
C ARG A 3 -15.41 10.13 -24.80
N ARG A 4 -16.28 9.97 -23.79
CA ARG A 4 -16.09 10.47 -22.41
C ARG A 4 -14.88 9.85 -21.72
N TRP A 5 -14.67 8.54 -21.83
CA TRP A 5 -13.56 7.84 -21.16
C TRP A 5 -12.21 8.17 -21.77
N ARG A 6 -12.12 8.43 -23.08
CA ARG A 6 -10.87 8.91 -23.71
C ARG A 6 -10.42 10.28 -23.18
N LYS A 7 -11.34 11.15 -22.76
CA LYS A 7 -10.98 12.47 -22.22
C LYS A 7 -10.35 12.39 -20.83
N VAL A 8 -10.62 11.32 -20.07
CA VAL A 8 -10.17 11.15 -18.68
C VAL A 8 -9.17 9.99 -18.51
N ALA A 9 -9.03 9.12 -19.50
CA ALA A 9 -8.10 7.99 -19.45
C ALA A 9 -6.65 8.46 -19.62
N ARG A 10 -5.75 7.84 -18.84
CA ARG A 10 -4.28 7.97 -18.98
C ARG A 10 -3.72 9.39 -18.81
N THR A 11 -4.42 10.27 -18.09
CA THR A 11 -3.99 11.64 -17.80
C THR A 11 -2.65 11.75 -17.06
N MET A 12 -2.17 10.65 -16.49
CA MET A 12 -0.87 10.57 -15.78
C MET A 12 0.00 9.40 -16.28
N ALA A 13 -0.06 9.07 -17.57
CA ALA A 13 0.79 8.04 -18.17
C ALA A 13 2.29 8.34 -17.88
N HIS A 14 3.09 7.29 -17.70
CA HIS A 14 4.54 7.44 -17.57
C HIS A 14 5.14 7.86 -18.92
N GLN A 15 5.86 8.96 -18.93
CA GLN A 15 6.52 9.53 -20.12
C GLN A 15 7.95 10.01 -19.82
N ALA A 16 8.52 9.61 -18.68
CA ALA A 16 9.82 10.09 -18.25
C ALA A 16 10.95 9.49 -19.12
N ARG A 17 11.90 10.34 -19.53
CA ARG A 17 13.08 9.96 -20.34
C ARG A 17 14.38 9.94 -19.55
N ASP A 18 14.34 10.45 -18.32
CA ASP A 18 15.47 10.51 -17.41
C ASP A 18 15.01 10.31 -15.96
N ARG A 19 15.98 10.16 -15.06
CA ARG A 19 15.75 9.89 -13.64
C ARG A 19 15.00 11.02 -12.94
N PHE A 20 15.28 12.28 -13.29
CA PHE A 20 14.65 13.43 -12.66
C PHE A 20 13.18 13.55 -13.06
N ALA A 21 12.88 13.43 -14.36
CA ALA A 21 11.54 13.37 -14.89
C ALA A 21 10.74 12.21 -14.28
N HIS A 22 11.38 11.04 -14.07
CA HIS A 22 10.74 9.90 -13.43
C HIS A 22 10.37 10.18 -11.97
N GLN A 23 11.29 10.77 -11.20
CA GLN A 23 11.02 11.11 -9.80
C GLN A 23 9.86 12.11 -9.68
N ASN A 24 9.80 13.10 -10.56
CA ASN A 24 8.71 14.08 -10.59
C ASN A 24 7.36 13.45 -10.95
N TRP A 25 7.33 12.61 -11.98
CA TRP A 25 6.15 11.85 -12.35
C TRP A 25 5.67 10.96 -11.18
N ARG A 26 6.59 10.21 -10.55
CA ARG A 26 6.28 9.31 -9.42
C ARG A 26 5.65 10.07 -8.25
N ARG A 27 6.21 11.22 -7.87
CA ARG A 27 5.67 12.08 -6.79
C ARG A 27 4.25 12.52 -7.12
N SER A 28 4.00 12.97 -8.35
CA SER A 28 2.67 13.42 -8.78
C SER A 28 1.65 12.29 -8.78
N VAL A 29 1.99 11.12 -9.33
CA VAL A 29 1.11 9.95 -9.34
C VAL A 29 0.81 9.49 -7.92
N LEU A 30 1.80 9.37 -7.04
CA LEU A 30 1.59 8.97 -5.65
C LEU A 30 0.68 9.96 -4.90
N ARG A 31 0.85 11.27 -5.11
CA ARG A 31 -0.02 12.29 -4.52
C ARG A 31 -1.47 12.11 -4.98
N ARG A 32 -1.68 11.92 -6.28
CA ARG A 32 -3.03 11.72 -6.84
C ARG A 32 -3.64 10.42 -6.33
N LEU A 33 -2.88 9.33 -6.30
CA LEU A 33 -3.33 8.04 -5.82
C LEU A 33 -3.78 8.15 -4.36
N LYS A 34 -2.95 8.76 -3.49
CA LYS A 34 -3.29 8.96 -2.08
C LYS A 34 -4.59 9.75 -1.90
N SER A 35 -4.80 10.79 -2.71
CA SER A 35 -6.04 11.58 -2.69
C SER A 35 -7.26 10.79 -3.18
N LEU A 36 -7.10 9.96 -4.21
CA LEU A 36 -8.22 9.17 -4.76
C LEU A 36 -8.63 8.02 -3.84
N THR A 37 -7.67 7.42 -3.11
CA THR A 37 -7.94 6.30 -2.20
C THR A 37 -8.24 6.75 -0.77
N GLY A 38 -8.21 8.05 -0.48
CA GLY A 38 -8.34 8.58 0.88
C GLY A 38 -7.15 8.27 1.79
N TYR A 39 -6.05 7.73 1.27
CA TYR A 39 -4.87 7.40 2.09
C TYR A 39 -4.30 8.63 2.81
N ASN A 40 -4.40 9.81 2.18
CA ASN A 40 -3.95 11.07 2.79
C ASN A 40 -4.84 11.56 3.94
N THR A 41 -6.00 10.93 4.19
CA THR A 41 -6.88 11.26 5.33
C THR A 41 -6.66 10.33 6.51
N MET A 42 -5.83 9.29 6.38
CA MET A 42 -5.53 8.36 7.46
C MET A 42 -4.76 9.06 8.58
N GLN A 43 -5.08 8.71 9.82
CA GLN A 43 -4.37 9.18 11.01
C GLN A 43 -3.13 8.33 11.30
N THR A 44 -1.99 8.97 11.42
CA THR A 44 -0.74 8.29 11.78
C THR A 44 -0.79 7.76 13.21
N CYS A 45 -0.31 6.55 13.43
CA CYS A 45 -0.20 5.97 14.75
C CYS A 45 0.99 5.00 14.84
N ALA A 46 1.37 4.62 16.06
CA ALA A 46 2.37 3.57 16.26
C ALA A 46 1.78 2.20 15.87
N LEU A 47 2.56 1.40 15.15
CA LEU A 47 2.12 0.12 14.57
C LEU A 47 1.69 -0.93 15.60
N ARG A 48 2.24 -0.90 16.82
CA ARG A 48 1.93 -1.84 17.92
C ARG A 48 1.78 -3.31 17.48
N PRO A 49 2.78 -3.90 16.79
CA PRO A 49 2.65 -5.26 16.27
C PRO A 49 2.61 -6.27 17.41
N ARG A 50 1.71 -7.27 17.29
CA ARG A 50 1.60 -8.38 18.24
C ARG A 50 1.43 -9.69 17.49
N VAL A 51 2.29 -10.66 17.78
CA VAL A 51 2.08 -12.05 17.34
C VAL A 51 1.02 -12.65 18.25
N THR A 52 -0.09 -13.11 17.66
CA THR A 52 -1.21 -13.73 18.40
C THR A 52 -1.26 -15.24 18.23
N GLU A 53 -0.60 -15.78 17.22
CA GLU A 53 -0.50 -17.22 16.95
C GLU A 53 0.83 -17.50 16.24
N THR A 54 1.48 -18.61 16.59
CA THR A 54 2.62 -19.18 15.85
C THR A 54 2.35 -20.66 15.60
N VAL A 55 2.46 -21.10 14.35
CA VAL A 55 2.26 -22.51 13.98
C VAL A 55 3.37 -22.98 13.04
N GLN A 56 4.04 -24.06 13.43
CA GLN A 56 4.97 -24.76 12.54
C GLN A 56 4.20 -25.45 11.42
N ARG A 57 4.63 -25.26 10.18
CA ARG A 57 4.17 -25.98 8.98
C ARG A 57 5.36 -26.69 8.36
N GLN A 58 5.09 -27.50 7.34
CA GLN A 58 6.15 -28.15 6.59
C GLN A 58 6.91 -27.10 5.76
N GLY A 59 8.16 -26.80 6.12
CA GLY A 59 9.05 -25.90 5.38
C GLY A 59 8.91 -24.42 5.72
N TYR A 60 8.07 -24.05 6.70
CA TYR A 60 7.96 -22.67 7.18
C TYR A 60 7.20 -22.59 8.52
N THR A 61 7.44 -21.50 9.25
CA THR A 61 6.61 -21.05 10.37
C THR A 61 5.58 -20.01 9.90
N ARG A 62 4.31 -20.19 10.25
CA ARG A 62 3.26 -19.17 10.06
C ARG A 62 3.00 -18.42 11.36
N GLN A 63 3.10 -17.10 11.32
CA GLN A 63 2.68 -16.23 12.43
C GLN A 63 1.45 -15.42 12.05
N ARG A 64 0.41 -15.40 12.91
CA ARG A 64 -0.66 -14.39 12.84
C ARG A 64 -0.21 -13.17 13.62
N ILE A 65 -0.22 -12.01 12.96
CA ILE A 65 0.21 -10.74 13.52
C ILE A 65 -0.94 -9.75 13.45
N GLU A 66 -1.20 -9.04 14.54
CA GLU A 66 -2.09 -7.90 14.57
C GLU A 66 -1.27 -6.62 14.60
N ILE A 67 -1.63 -5.64 13.77
CA ILE A 67 -1.03 -4.31 13.74
C ILE A 67 -2.10 -3.23 13.83
N GLN A 68 -1.73 -2.07 14.35
CA GLN A 68 -2.57 -0.88 14.35
C GLN A 68 -2.28 -0.03 13.11
N THR A 69 -3.28 0.18 12.25
CA THR A 69 -3.14 0.98 11.01
C THR A 69 -3.59 2.42 11.17
N GLU A 70 -4.53 2.66 12.09
CA GLU A 70 -5.01 3.97 12.55
C GLU A 70 -5.37 3.86 14.05
N PRO A 71 -5.51 4.97 14.79
CA PRO A 71 -5.91 4.94 16.19
C PRO A 71 -7.16 4.06 16.42
N GLY A 72 -7.01 2.98 17.18
CA GLY A 72 -8.09 2.04 17.49
C GLY A 72 -8.45 1.04 16.37
N VAL A 73 -7.81 1.10 15.21
CA VAL A 73 -8.06 0.18 14.08
C VAL A 73 -7.00 -0.91 14.05
N VAL A 74 -7.40 -2.15 14.31
CA VAL A 74 -6.53 -3.34 14.28
C VAL A 74 -6.71 -4.10 12.97
N MET A 75 -5.61 -4.33 12.26
CA MET A 75 -5.56 -5.12 11.04
C MET A 75 -4.74 -6.40 11.27
N PRO A 76 -5.34 -7.60 11.08
CA PRO A 76 -4.61 -8.85 11.13
C PRO A 76 -3.90 -9.15 9.80
N LEU A 77 -2.74 -9.77 9.87
CA LEU A 77 -1.97 -10.27 8.74
C LEU A 77 -1.23 -11.56 9.11
N TYR A 78 -0.74 -12.29 8.10
CA TYR A 78 0.12 -13.46 8.31
C TYR A 78 1.53 -13.18 7.81
N ALA A 79 2.53 -13.53 8.61
CA ALA A 79 3.91 -13.66 8.16
C ALA A 79 4.24 -15.14 7.95
N LEU A 80 4.80 -15.46 6.78
CA LEU A 80 5.30 -16.80 6.44
C LEU A 80 6.82 -16.73 6.45
N ILE A 81 7.44 -17.42 7.40
CA ILE A 81 8.88 -17.37 7.66
C ILE A 81 9.44 -18.74 7.27
N PRO A 82 10.27 -18.85 6.22
CA PRO A 82 10.91 -20.11 5.84
C PRO A 82 11.73 -20.68 7.02
N ASP A 83 11.82 -22.00 7.10
CA ASP A 83 12.68 -22.70 8.07
C ASP A 83 14.18 -22.37 7.88
#